data_AF-A0A7Z7NC77-F1
#
_entry.id   AF-A0A7Z7NC77-F1
#
_cell.length_a   1.000
_cell.length_b   1.000
_cell.length_c   1.000
_cell.angle_alpha   90.00
_cell.angle_beta   90.00
_cell.angle_gamma   90.00
#
_symmetry.space_group_name_H-M   'P 1'
#
loop_
_entity.id
_entity.type
_entity.pdbx_description
1 polymer ?
#
loop_
_entity_poly.entity_id
_entity_poly.type
_entity_poly.pdbx_seq_one_letter_code
_entity_poly.pdbx_strand_id
1 'polypeptide(L)' 'MQTELHNRKRWKTRPELANAIFDYLEIFHNRQRRHSALGMRTPIEFETLWTSTYSTPQFA' A
#
# COMPACT_ATOMS: atom_id res chain seq x y z
N MET A 1 -1.75 -14.40 1.70
CA MET A 1 -0.44 -14.26 2.37
C MET A 1 -0.43 -13.00 3.22
N GLN A 2 -1.08 -13.04 4.39
CA GLN A 2 -1.22 -11.90 5.32
C GLN A 2 -0.23 -11.98 6.51
N THR A 3 0.70 -12.93 6.48
CA THR A 3 1.36 -13.44 7.69
C THR A 3 2.77 -12.90 7.90
N GLU A 4 3.22 -11.90 7.14
CA GLU A 4 4.66 -11.63 7.05
C GLU A 4 5.18 -10.53 7.97
N LEU A 5 4.44 -9.48 8.28
CA LEU A 5 5.01 -8.41 9.12
C LEU A 5 4.93 -8.74 10.62
N HIS A 6 3.76 -9.18 11.08
CA HIS A 6 3.48 -9.38 12.51
C HIS A 6 4.32 -10.51 13.14
N ASN A 7 4.66 -11.55 12.37
CA ASN A 7 5.35 -12.74 12.88
C ASN A 7 6.87 -12.69 12.84
N ARG A 8 7.48 -11.64 12.24
CA ARG A 8 8.95 -11.55 12.11
C ARG A 8 9.67 -11.11 13.39
N LYS A 9 8.98 -10.45 14.32
CA LYS A 9 9.56 -9.90 15.54
C LYS A 9 8.53 -9.82 16.67
N ARG A 10 8.96 -10.03 17.92
CA ARG A 10 8.17 -9.66 19.11
C ARG A 10 8.30 -8.16 19.39
N TRP A 11 7.18 -7.47 19.41
CA TRP A 11 7.09 -6.03 19.71
C TRP A 11 7.01 -5.83 21.21
N LYS A 12 7.80 -4.89 21.75
CA LYS A 12 7.82 -4.63 23.19
C LYS A 12 6.66 -3.77 23.63
N THR A 13 6.16 -2.91 22.74
CA THR A 13 5.09 -1.96 23.04
C THR A 13 4.10 -1.84 21.88
N ARG A 14 2.87 -1.42 22.19
CA ARG A 14 1.83 -1.16 21.17
C ARG A 14 2.22 -0.04 20.18
N PRO A 15 2.86 1.07 20.59
CA PRO A 15 3.33 2.09 19.65
C PRO A 15 4.39 1.58 18.67
N GLU A 16 5.30 0.71 19.12
CA GLU A 16 6.32 0.12 18.24
C GLU A 16 5.68 -0.71 17.13
N LEU A 17 4.68 -1.54 17.48
CA LEU A 17 3.91 -2.30 16.51
C LEU A 17 3.14 -1.39 15.55
N ALA A 18 2.49 -0.34 16.06
CA ALA A 18 1.74 0.59 15.24
C ALA A 18 2.63 1.28 14.18
N ASN A 19 3.82 1.73 14.58
CA ASN A 19 4.80 2.31 13.66
C ASN A 19 5.24 1.30 12.61
N ALA A 20 5.55 0.06 13.02
CA ALA A 20 5.95 -0.97 12.08
C ALA A 20 4.85 -1.31 11.05
N ILE A 21 3.59 -1.38 11.49
CA ILE A 21 2.44 -1.57 10.60
C ILE A 21 2.31 -0.40 9.64
N PHE A 22 2.43 0.83 10.14
CA PHE A 22 2.37 2.04 9.32
C PHE A 22 3.46 2.02 8.23
N ASP A 23 4.71 1.78 8.60
CA ASP A 23 5.83 1.71 7.67
C ASP A 23 5.61 0.62 6.62
N TYR A 24 5.11 -0.55 7.03
CA TYR A 24 4.80 -1.63 6.09
C TYR A 24 3.69 -1.25 5.13
N LEU A 25 2.62 -0.61 5.59
CA LEU A 25 1.50 -0.20 4.74
C LEU A 25 1.95 0.88 3.77
N GLU A 26 2.58 1.95 4.26
CA GLU A 26 2.92 3.11 3.42
C GLU A 26 4.10 2.85 2.50
N ILE A 27 5.17 2.25 3.01
CA ILE A 27 6.42 2.11 2.24
C ILE A 27 6.41 0.85 1.42
N PHE A 28 6.08 -0.29 2.02
CA PHE A 28 6.15 -1.56 1.30
C PHE A 28 4.86 -1.84 0.53
N HIS A 29 3.70 -1.84 1.18
CA HIS A 29 2.45 -2.26 0.56
C HIS A 29 1.98 -1.28 -0.52
N ASN A 30 1.80 -0.01 -0.16
CA ASN A 30 1.23 1.00 -1.05
C ASN A 30 2.19 1.39 -2.19
N ARG A 31 3.51 1.45 -1.91
CA ARG A 31 4.51 2.01 -2.84
C ARG A 31 5.39 0.99 -3.56
N GLN A 32 5.58 -0.22 -3.03
CA GLN A 32 6.56 -1.17 -3.58
C GLN A 32 5.94 -2.51 -3.99
N ARG A 33 4.91 -2.98 -3.27
CA ARG A 33 4.31 -4.28 -3.54
C ARG A 33 3.46 -4.22 -4.80
N ARG A 34 3.85 -5.01 -5.79
CA ARG A 34 3.10 -5.15 -7.05
C ARG A 34 2.09 -6.28 -6.93
N HIS A 35 0.88 -6.03 -7.40
CA HIS A 35 -0.23 -6.98 -7.33
C HIS A 35 -0.63 -7.44 -8.73
N SER A 36 -0.69 -8.76 -8.96
CA SER A 36 -1.13 -9.33 -10.23
C SER A 36 -2.56 -8.92 -10.59
N ALA A 37 -3.44 -8.84 -9.60
CA ALA A 37 -4.82 -8.33 -9.75
C ALA A 37 -4.87 -6.86 -10.22
N LEU A 38 -3.82 -6.07 -9.96
CA LEU A 38 -3.70 -4.68 -10.41
C LEU A 38 -2.88 -4.55 -11.70
N GLY A 39 -2.67 -5.66 -12.43
CA GLY A 39 -1.85 -5.68 -13.64
C GLY A 39 -0.36 -5.50 -13.36
N MET A 40 0.11 -6.06 -12.24
CA MET A 40 1.48 -5.88 -11.75
C MET A 40 1.81 -4.41 -11.45
N ARG A 41 0.86 -3.66 -10.90
CA ARG A 41 1.08 -2.30 -10.39
C ARG A 41 1.02 -2.27 -8.87
N THR A 42 1.61 -1.23 -8.30
CA THR A 42 1.44 -0.91 -6.88
C THR A 42 0.07 -0.27 -6.64
N PRO A 43 -0.47 -0.32 -5.41
CA PRO A 43 -1.71 0.35 -5.07
C PRO A 43 -1.72 1.84 -5.44
N ILE A 44 -0.66 2.58 -5.14
CA ILE A 44 -0.57 4.01 -5.47
C ILE A 44 -0.57 4.24 -6.98
N GLU A 45 0.16 3.44 -7.76
CA GLU A 45 0.14 3.57 -9.22
C GLU A 45 -1.25 3.29 -9.78
N PHE A 46 -1.94 2.30 -9.24
CA PHE A 46 -3.30 1.97 -9.65
C PHE A 46 -4.27 3.11 -9.33
N GLU A 47 -4.25 3.64 -8.11
CA GLU A 47 -5.08 4.79 -7.71
C GLU A 47 -4.76 6.03 -8.54
N THR A 48 -3.48 6.32 -8.79
CA THR A 48 -3.07 7.48 -9.61
C THR A 48 -3.60 7.39 -11.03
N LEU A 49 -3.52 6.20 -11.66
CA LEU A 49 -4.06 5.97 -12.99
C LEU A 49 -5.59 6.10 -12.99
N TRP A 50 -6.25 5.57 -11.96
CA TRP A 50 -7.70 5.66 -11.83
C TRP A 50 -8.13 7.12 -11.64
N THR A 51 -7.54 7.86 -10.70
CA THR A 51 -7.79 9.29 -10.52
C THR A 51 -7.53 10.08 -11.80
N SER A 52 -6.43 9.84 -12.51
CA SER A 52 -6.15 10.52 -13.78
C SER A 52 -7.22 10.22 -14.85
N THR A 53 -7.71 8.98 -14.91
CA THR A 53 -8.69 8.55 -15.91
C THR A 53 -10.08 9.10 -15.63
N TYR A 54 -10.48 9.17 -14.36
CA TYR A 54 -11.83 9.58 -13.95
C TYR A 54 -11.93 11.03 -13.45
N SER A 55 -10.81 11.72 -13.26
CA SER A 55 -10.76 13.14 -12.83
C SER A 55 -10.42 14.11 -13.97
N THR A 56 -10.53 13.67 -15.24
CA THR A 56 -10.52 14.59 -16.37
C THR A 56 -11.89 15.28 -16.44
N PRO A 57 -11.98 16.62 -16.37
CA PRO A 57 -13.25 17.30 -16.57
C PRO A 57 -13.70 17.06 -18.01
N GLN A 58 -14.85 16.41 -18.22
CA GLN A 58 -15.42 16.13 -19.54
C GLN A 58 -15.98 17.37 -20.27
N PHE A 59 -15.67 18.58 -19.82
CA PHE A 59 -16.16 19.81 -20.42
C PHE A 59 -15.04 20.85 -20.53
N ALA A 60 -14.39 20.87 -21.69
CA ALA A 60 -13.71 22.03 -22.26
C ALA A 60 -14.27 22.26 -23.66
#